data_AF-A0A6G3MKY0-F1
#
_entry.id   AF-A0A6G3MKY0-F1
#
_cell.length_a   1.000
_cell.length_b   1.000
_cell.length_c   1.000
_cell.angle_alpha   90.00
_cell.angle_beta   90.00
_cell.angle_gamma   90.00
#
_symmetry.space_group_name_H-M   'P 1'
#
loop_
_entity.id
_entity.type
_entity.pdbx_description
1 polymer ?
#
loop_
_entity_poly.entity_id
_entity_poly.type
_entity_poly.pdbx_seq_one_letter_code
_entity_poly.pdbx_strand_id
1 'polypeptide(L)'
;MFTDVKTTPELMESIRITFQNISQILDCVACDKCRLWGKVQIQGFATSLKILFTPSKGLIKQNLSPAVKLNRMEIVSLFNLFSRLSTSLDYLYQWRQFLEINTSP
;
A
#
# COMPACT_ATOMS: atom_id res chain seq x y z
N MET A 1 -0.34 17.17 6.15
CA MET A 1 0.72 16.14 6.24
C MET A 1 1.23 15.72 4.85
N PHE A 2 0.38 15.32 3.90
CA PHE A 2 0.82 14.87 2.56
C PHE A 2 0.91 15.96 1.48
N THR A 3 0.54 17.21 1.81
CA THR A 3 0.46 18.33 0.85
C THR A 3 1.61 19.32 0.98
N ASP A 4 2.56 19.10 1.89
CA ASP A 4 3.71 20.01 2.04
C ASP A 4 4.75 19.74 0.95
N VAL A 5 4.84 20.68 0.01
CA VAL A 5 5.65 20.59 -1.20
C VAL A 5 7.15 20.70 -0.90
N LYS A 6 7.56 21.19 0.28
CA LYS A 6 8.98 21.30 0.65
C LYS A 6 9.55 20.03 1.27
N THR A 7 8.74 19.31 2.05
CA THR A 7 9.18 18.09 2.78
C THR A 7 9.00 16.81 1.97
N THR A 8 8.29 16.89 0.85
CA THR A 8 7.89 15.75 0.01
C THR A 8 9.04 14.98 -0.66
N PRO A 9 10.09 15.60 -1.25
CA PRO A 9 11.11 14.84 -1.99
C PRO A 9 12.03 14.01 -1.07
N GLU A 10 12.51 14.59 0.03
CA GLU A 10 13.34 13.86 1.01
C GLU A 10 12.55 12.75 1.71
N LEU A 11 11.28 13.02 2.03
CA LEU A 11 10.38 12.03 2.59
C LEU A 11 10.09 10.90 1.61
N MET A 12 9.86 11.20 0.32
CA MET A 12 9.65 10.17 -0.70
C MET A 12 10.89 9.29 -0.89
N GLU A 13 12.09 9.85 -0.84
CA GLU A 13 13.32 9.05 -0.96
C GLU A 13 13.54 8.18 0.28
N SER A 14 13.32 8.70 1.49
CA SER A 14 13.42 7.88 2.70
C SER A 14 12.41 6.72 2.70
N ILE A 15 11.15 6.97 2.31
CA ILE A 15 10.13 5.94 2.12
C ILE A 15 10.55 4.91 1.08
N ARG A 16 11.13 5.35 -0.05
CA ARG A 16 11.63 4.45 -1.10
C ARG A 16 12.72 3.53 -0.56
N ILE A 17 13.69 4.06 0.16
CA ILE A 17 14.78 3.30 0.78
C ILE A 17 14.21 2.31 1.81
N THR A 18 13.27 2.73 2.65
CA THR A 18 12.62 1.85 3.63
C THR A 18 11.94 0.66 2.94
N PHE A 19 11.15 0.89 1.88
CA PHE A 19 10.49 -0.20 1.16
C PHE A 19 11.48 -1.13 0.45
N GLN A 20 12.61 -0.62 -0.04
CA GLN A 20 13.68 -1.46 -0.60
C GLN A 20 14.31 -2.36 0.46
N ASN A 21 14.60 -1.82 1.64
CA ASN A 21 15.16 -2.58 2.76
C ASN A 21 14.18 -3.66 3.23
N ILE A 22 12.89 -3.35 3.34
CA ILE A 22 11.86 -4.34 3.68
C ILE A 22 11.81 -5.43 2.60
N SER A 23 11.87 -5.07 1.31
CA SER A 23 11.88 -6.06 0.23
C SER A 23 13.08 -7.01 0.31
N GLN A 24 14.26 -6.53 0.73
CA GLN A 24 15.44 -7.38 0.95
C GLN A 24 15.24 -8.33 2.15
N ILE A 25 14.62 -7.85 3.23
CA ILE A 25 14.27 -8.72 4.37
C ILE A 25 13.31 -9.83 3.94
N LEU A 26 12.34 -9.51 3.08
CA LEU A 26 11.39 -10.49 2.55
C LEU A 26 12.07 -11.55 1.67
N ASP A 27 13.24 -11.29 1.11
CA ASP A 27 14.02 -12.30 0.39
C ASP A 27 14.57 -13.41 1.30
N CYS A 28 14.67 -13.16 2.60
CA CYS A 28 15.10 -14.15 3.60
C CYS A 28 13.96 -15.04 4.11
N VAL A 29 12.72 -14.82 3.67
CA VAL A 29 11.56 -15.61 4.12
C VAL A 29 11.50 -16.94 3.34
N ALA A 30 11.71 -18.06 4.05
CA ALA A 30 11.72 -19.41 3.45
C ALA A 30 10.36 -19.86 2.89
N CYS A 31 9.25 -19.36 3.44
CA CYS A 31 7.92 -19.66 2.94
C CYS A 31 7.65 -18.89 1.63
N ASP A 32 7.57 -19.60 0.49
CA ASP A 32 7.36 -18.99 -0.82
C ASP A 32 6.09 -18.14 -0.91
N LYS A 33 4.97 -18.64 -0.36
CA LYS A 33 3.71 -17.89 -0.32
C LYS A 33 3.84 -16.62 0.50
N CYS A 34 4.50 -16.70 1.65
CA CYS A 34 4.69 -15.59 2.57
C CYS A 34 5.61 -14.52 1.95
N ARG A 35 6.71 -14.96 1.31
CA ARG A 35 7.62 -14.10 0.56
C ARG A 35 6.90 -13.39 -0.59
N LEU A 36 6.13 -14.13 -1.39
CA LEU A 36 5.37 -13.57 -2.51
C LEU A 36 4.36 -12.52 -2.04
N TRP A 37 3.47 -12.90 -1.12
CA TRP A 37 2.40 -12.00 -0.64
C TRP A 37 2.95 -10.83 0.17
N GLY A 38 4.04 -11.04 0.92
CA GLY A 38 4.75 -9.97 1.61
C GLY A 38 5.25 -8.91 0.63
N LYS A 39 5.93 -9.35 -0.45
CA LYS A 39 6.45 -8.41 -1.47
C LYS A 39 5.34 -7.66 -2.18
N VAL A 40 4.26 -8.36 -2.54
CA VAL A 40 3.09 -7.73 -3.18
C VAL A 40 2.45 -6.67 -2.29
N GLN A 41 2.29 -6.93 -0.98
CA GLN A 41 1.68 -5.96 -0.06
C GLN A 41 2.57 -4.73 0.16
N ILE A 42 3.88 -4.94 0.39
CA ILE A 42 4.86 -3.85 0.56
C ILE A 42 4.93 -2.97 -0.69
N GLN A 43 4.93 -3.57 -1.89
CA GLN A 43 4.86 -2.81 -3.14
C GLN A 43 3.53 -2.05 -3.29
N GLY A 44 2.41 -2.64 -2.86
CA GLY A 44 1.11 -1.98 -2.83
C GLY A 44 1.12 -0.73 -1.96
N PHE A 45 1.70 -0.80 -0.76
CA PHE A 45 1.81 0.35 0.14
C PHE A 45 2.70 1.46 -0.45
N ALA A 46 3.84 1.09 -1.04
CA ALA A 46 4.71 2.03 -1.73
C ALA A 46 3.99 2.74 -2.89
N THR A 47 3.19 2.00 -3.66
CA THR A 47 2.37 2.53 -4.75
C THR A 47 1.32 3.51 -4.25
N SER A 48 0.60 3.17 -3.17
CA SER A 48 -0.38 4.06 -2.53
C SER A 48 0.26 5.39 -2.12
N LEU A 49 1.43 5.33 -1.47
CA LEU A 49 2.14 6.52 -1.03
C LEU A 49 2.67 7.34 -2.21
N LYS A 50 3.19 6.70 -3.26
CA LYS A 50 3.59 7.37 -4.52
C LYS A 50 2.44 8.16 -5.14
N ILE A 51 1.22 7.61 -5.13
CA ILE A 51 0.02 8.30 -5.61
C ILE A 51 -0.31 9.50 -4.70
N LEU A 52 -0.31 9.30 -3.37
CA LEU A 52 -0.67 10.34 -2.39
C LEU A 52 0.31 11.52 -2.37
N PHE A 53 1.61 11.27 -2.54
CA PHE A 53 2.64 12.30 -2.50
C PHE A 53 2.91 12.96 -3.85
N THR A 54 2.39 12.43 -4.96
CA THR A 54 2.55 13.10 -6.25
C THR A 54 1.67 14.34 -6.27
N PRO A 55 2.23 15.56 -6.34
CA PRO A 55 1.44 16.78 -6.26
C PRO A 55 0.60 16.94 -7.54
N SER A 56 -0.72 16.71 -7.42
CA SER A 56 -1.66 17.17 -8.42
C SER A 56 -1.73 18.68 -8.31
N LYS A 57 -1.05 19.41 -9.21
CA LYS A 57 -1.20 20.86 -9.33
C LYS A 57 -2.61 21.18 -9.81
N GLY A 58 -3.59 21.11 -8.91
CA GLY A 58 -5.00 21.47 -9.09
C GLY A 58 -5.68 20.73 -10.24
N LEU A 59 -6.60 19.82 -9.91
CA LEU A 59 -7.78 19.47 -10.71
C LEU A 59 -7.57 19.47 -12.24
N ILE A 60 -7.31 18.30 -12.83
CA ILE A 60 -7.74 17.94 -14.21
C ILE A 60 -7.71 19.15 -15.18
N LYS A 61 -6.60 19.89 -15.24
CA LYS A 61 -6.44 20.94 -16.25
C LYS A 61 -5.87 20.27 -17.47
N GLN A 62 -6.80 19.86 -18.33
CA GLN A 62 -6.84 19.54 -19.77
C GLN A 62 -5.56 19.47 -20.65
N ASN A 63 -4.34 19.52 -20.13
CA ASN A 63 -3.11 19.27 -20.87
C ASN A 63 -2.12 18.52 -19.96
N LEU A 64 -2.19 17.20 -20.10
CA LEU A 64 -1.36 16.12 -19.58
C LEU A 64 0.07 16.53 -19.14
N SER A 65 0.22 17.01 -17.91
CA SER A 65 1.49 16.93 -17.14
C SER A 65 1.41 15.72 -16.20
N PRO A 66 2.52 15.02 -15.95
CA PRO A 66 2.60 13.58 -15.94
C PRO A 66 1.63 12.98 -14.93
N ALA A 67 0.49 12.49 -15.44
CA ALA A 67 -0.35 11.56 -14.69
C ALA A 67 0.57 10.49 -14.12
N VAL A 68 0.49 10.27 -12.80
CA VAL A 68 1.33 9.32 -12.05
C VAL A 68 1.61 8.09 -12.90
N LYS A 69 2.85 7.94 -13.39
CA LYS A 69 3.21 6.80 -14.22
C LYS A 69 3.35 5.58 -13.32
N LEU A 70 2.35 4.70 -13.40
CA LEU A 70 2.32 3.44 -12.69
C LEU A 70 2.65 2.31 -13.68
N ASN A 71 3.56 1.43 -13.27
CA ASN A 71 3.82 0.19 -13.97
C ASN A 71 2.68 -0.81 -13.70
N ARG A 72 2.49 -1.79 -14.60
CA ARG A 72 1.51 -2.86 -14.45
C ARG A 72 1.62 -3.56 -13.09
N MET A 73 2.83 -3.82 -12.62
CA MET A 73 3.07 -4.45 -11.33
C MET A 73 2.63 -3.57 -10.14
N GLU A 74 2.84 -2.26 -10.23
CA GLU A 74 2.37 -1.30 -9.21
C GLU A 74 0.84 -1.34 -9.13
N ILE A 75 0.15 -1.30 -10.28
CA ILE A 75 -1.32 -1.39 -10.35
C ILE A 75 -1.82 -2.71 -9.74
N VAL A 76 -1.26 -3.85 -10.16
CA VAL A 76 -1.66 -5.16 -9.64
C VAL A 76 -1.44 -5.25 -8.14
N SER A 77 -0.29 -4.77 -7.64
CA SER A 77 0.05 -4.80 -6.22
C SER A 77 -0.88 -3.92 -5.37
N LEU A 78 -1.29 -2.76 -5.90
CA LEU A 78 -2.19 -1.82 -5.24
C LEU A 78 -3.56 -2.44 -4.99
N PHE A 79 -4.17 -3.03 -6.03
CA PHE A 79 -5.48 -3.68 -5.90
C PHE A 79 -5.42 -4.96 -5.06
N ASN A 80 -4.33 -5.74 -5.17
CA ASN A 80 -4.15 -6.90 -4.31
C ASN A 80 -4.04 -6.52 -2.84
N LEU A 81 -3.27 -5.48 -2.52
CA LEU A 81 -3.19 -4.95 -1.16
C LEU A 81 -4.56 -4.52 -0.65
N PHE A 82 -5.29 -3.73 -1.44
CA PHE A 82 -6.62 -3.26 -1.08
C PHE A 82 -7.58 -4.42 -0.80
N SER A 83 -7.61 -5.43 -1.68
CA SER A 83 -8.40 -6.64 -1.47
C SER A 83 -8.03 -7.37 -0.18
N ARG A 84 -6.74 -7.54 0.11
CA ARG A 84 -6.30 -8.20 1.35
C ARG A 84 -6.74 -7.42 2.59
N LEU A 85 -6.62 -6.10 2.59
CA LEU A 85 -7.08 -5.25 3.69
C LEU A 85 -8.61 -5.33 3.87
N SER A 86 -9.37 -5.30 2.78
CA SER A 86 -10.82 -5.47 2.80
C SER A 86 -11.21 -6.81 3.44
N THR A 87 -10.61 -7.91 2.99
CA THR A 87 -10.88 -9.23 3.55
C THR A 87 -10.49 -9.32 5.03
N SER A 88 -9.40 -8.67 5.45
CA SER A 88 -9.02 -8.59 6.87
C SER A 88 -10.09 -7.89 7.71
N LEU A 89 -10.72 -6.82 7.19
CA LEU A 89 -11.83 -6.16 7.88
C LEU A 89 -13.07 -7.05 7.96
N ASP A 90 -13.39 -7.77 6.89
CA ASP A 90 -14.51 -8.73 6.88
C ASP A 90 -14.30 -9.83 7.94
N TYR A 91 -13.08 -10.36 8.05
CA TYR A 91 -12.75 -11.34 9.10
C TYR A 91 -12.89 -10.76 10.50
N LEU A 92 -12.48 -9.51 10.73
CA LEU A 92 -12.66 -8.86 12.03
C LEU A 92 -14.15 -8.69 12.37
N TYR A 93 -14.99 -8.38 11.39
CA TYR A 93 -16.43 -8.27 11.60
C TYR A 93 -17.05 -9.62 11.97
N GLN A 94 -16.73 -10.67 11.21
CA GLN A 94 -17.20 -12.04 11.50
C GLN A 94 -16.72 -12.54 12.86
N TRP A 95 -15.45 -12.28 13.19
CA TRP A 95 -14.88 -12.64 14.49
C TRP A 95 -15.62 -11.94 15.63
N ARG A 96 -15.96 -10.66 15.47
CA ARG A 96 -16.69 -9.90 16.49
C ARG A 96 -18.08 -10.49 16.75
N GLN A 97 -18.82 -10.83 15.69
CA GLN A 97 -20.11 -11.52 15.80
C GLN A 97 -19.98 -12.89 16.48
N PHE A 98 -18.96 -13.67 16.11
CA PHE A 98 -18.68 -14.96 16.73
C PHE A 98 -18.42 -14.80 18.23
N LEU A 99 -17.65 -13.79 18.65
CA LEU A 99 -17.43 -13.52 20.07
C LEU A 99 -18.74 -13.14 20.77
N GLU A 100 -19.55 -12.25 20.21
CA GLU A 100 -20.82 -11.83 20.82
C GLU A 100 -21.78 -13.01 21.07
N ILE A 101 -21.82 -13.99 20.15
CA ILE A 101 -22.62 -15.22 20.28
C ILE A 101 -22.05 -16.16 21.36
N ASN A 102 -20.73 -16.27 21.49
CA ASN A 102 -20.10 -17.25 22.39
C ASN A 102 -19.68 -16.69 23.76
N THR A 103 -19.84 -15.39 23.97
CA THR A 103 -19.58 -14.71 25.26
C THR A 103 -20.83 -14.17 25.93
N SER A 104 -22.01 -14.38 25.33
CA SER A 104 -23.29 -14.25 26.03
C SER A 104 -23.48 -15.47 26.95
N PRO A 105 -23.83 -15.28 28.24
CA PRO A 105 -24.09 -16.37 29.18
C PRO A 105 -25.32 -17.20 28.79
#